data_AF-A0A535EHJ7-F1
#
_entry.id   AF-A0A535EHJ7-F1
#
_cell.length_a   1.000
_cell.length_b   1.000
_cell.length_c   1.000
_cell.angle_alpha   90.00
_cell.angle_beta   90.00
_cell.angle_gamma   90.00
#
_symmetry.space_group_name_H-M   'P 1'
#
loop_
_entity.id
_entity.type
_entity.pdbx_description
1 polymer ?
#
loop_
_entity_poly.entity_id
_entity_poly.type
_entity_poly.pdbx_seq_one_letter_code
_entity_poly.pdbx_strand_id
1 'polypeptide(L)'
;EVIDLMSVHRKDKGTTLVAAIEARGFIPGAAIAIRLDAGFIPIRKSGKLPWHVLSHSYQLEYGTDQLDVHQDAIRPSDKVLIVDDVLATGGTAAAAVELVRKLGGQVIGVQVLIELSQLGGRKRLSGIEVVSELVY
;
A
#
# COMPACT_ATOMS: atom_id res chain seq x y z
N GLU A 1 -7.19 -10.98 -16.00
CA GLU A 1 -6.61 -9.92 -16.84
C GLU A 1 -6.06 -8.74 -16.03
N VAL A 2 -6.89 -7.85 -15.46
CA VAL A 2 -6.36 -6.68 -14.68
C VAL A 2 -5.46 -7.10 -13.51
N ILE A 3 -5.87 -8.09 -12.70
CA ILE A 3 -5.05 -8.59 -11.59
C ILE A 3 -3.75 -9.23 -12.08
N ASP A 4 -3.77 -9.89 -13.24
CA ASP A 4 -2.56 -10.49 -13.82
C ASP A 4 -1.56 -9.42 -14.25
N LEU A 5 -2.05 -8.34 -14.87
CA LEU A 5 -1.25 -7.17 -15.23
C LEU A 5 -0.61 -6.53 -13.98
N MET A 6 -1.42 -6.24 -12.96
CA MET A 6 -0.93 -5.66 -11.70
C MET A 6 0.06 -6.56 -10.94
N SER A 7 0.03 -7.87 -11.17
CA SER A 7 0.88 -8.83 -10.47
C SER A 7 2.16 -9.20 -11.23
N VAL A 8 2.23 -8.99 -12.55
CA VAL A 8 3.30 -9.55 -13.39
C VAL A 8 4.69 -9.05 -12.97
N HIS A 9 4.82 -7.78 -12.64
CA HIS A 9 6.06 -7.15 -12.20
C HIS A 9 6.49 -7.55 -10.77
N ARG A 10 5.66 -8.33 -10.07
CA ARG A 10 5.81 -8.64 -8.63
C ARG A 10 6.16 -10.10 -8.34
N LYS A 11 5.90 -11.01 -9.28
CA LYS A 11 6.10 -12.47 -9.11
C LYS A 11 7.53 -12.83 -8.71
N ASP A 12 8.52 -12.22 -9.33
CA ASP A 12 9.92 -12.57 -9.10
C ASP A 12 10.59 -11.74 -7.99
N LYS A 13 9.82 -10.87 -7.32
CA LYS A 13 10.36 -9.98 -6.26
C LYS A 13 10.33 -10.61 -4.86
N GLY A 14 9.75 -11.81 -4.73
CA GLY A 14 9.63 -12.53 -3.45
C GLY A 14 8.73 -11.79 -2.46
N THR A 15 7.61 -11.23 -2.94
CA THR A 15 6.60 -10.58 -2.11
C THR A 15 6.08 -11.57 -1.06
N THR A 16 6.18 -11.25 0.23
CA THR A 16 5.63 -12.09 1.31
C THR A 16 4.30 -11.55 1.84
N LEU A 17 4.09 -10.24 1.74
CA LEU A 17 2.87 -9.57 2.18
C LEU A 17 2.38 -8.54 1.16
N VAL A 18 1.07 -8.41 1.03
CA VAL A 18 0.38 -7.33 0.34
C VAL A 18 -0.35 -6.46 1.35
N ALA A 19 0.08 -5.21 1.48
CA ALA A 19 -0.54 -4.21 2.33
C ALA A 19 -1.50 -3.35 1.51
N ALA A 20 -2.81 -3.53 1.69
CA ALA A 20 -3.81 -2.83 0.91
C ALA A 20 -4.40 -1.65 1.69
N ILE A 21 -4.53 -0.50 1.04
CA ILE A 21 -5.11 0.71 1.63
C ILE A 21 -6.63 0.66 1.47
N GLU A 22 -7.36 0.99 2.54
CA GLU A 22 -8.81 0.89 2.52
C GLU A 22 -9.49 1.95 1.62
N ALA A 23 -10.74 1.73 1.21
CA ALA A 23 -11.42 0.43 1.14
C ALA A 23 -11.29 -0.17 -0.26
N ARG A 24 -11.16 0.69 -1.28
CA ARG A 24 -11.15 0.26 -2.68
C ARG A 24 -9.88 -0.50 -3.03
N GLY A 25 -8.73 -0.14 -2.45
CA GLY A 25 -7.48 -0.88 -2.58
C GLY A 25 -7.55 -2.33 -2.10
N PHE A 26 -8.52 -2.70 -1.24
CA PHE A 26 -8.68 -4.09 -0.80
C PHE A 26 -9.07 -5.04 -1.93
N ILE A 27 -9.84 -4.56 -2.91
CA ILE A 27 -10.34 -5.38 -4.01
C ILE A 27 -9.15 -5.91 -4.85
N PRO A 28 -8.29 -5.05 -5.42
CA PRO A 28 -7.10 -5.54 -6.11
C PRO A 28 -6.07 -6.13 -5.13
N GLY A 29 -5.91 -5.56 -3.93
CA GLY A 29 -4.92 -6.02 -2.95
C GLY A 29 -5.11 -7.47 -2.52
N ALA A 30 -6.33 -7.87 -2.17
CA ALA A 30 -6.61 -9.26 -1.77
C ALA A 30 -6.42 -10.23 -2.94
N ALA A 31 -6.85 -9.84 -4.15
CA ALA A 31 -6.67 -10.67 -5.34
C ALA A 31 -5.19 -10.83 -5.72
N ILE A 32 -4.38 -9.77 -5.61
CA ILE A 32 -2.93 -9.80 -5.85
C ILE A 32 -2.24 -10.66 -4.78
N ALA A 33 -2.62 -10.57 -3.51
CA ALA A 33 -2.06 -11.40 -2.45
C ALA A 33 -2.21 -12.89 -2.76
N ILE A 34 -3.43 -13.32 -3.14
CA ILE A 34 -3.70 -14.69 -3.57
C ILE A 34 -2.85 -15.05 -4.81
N ARG A 35 -2.75 -14.14 -5.78
CA ARG A 35 -2.04 -14.38 -7.04
C ARG A 35 -0.52 -14.56 -6.85
N LEU A 36 0.04 -13.93 -5.82
CA LEU A 36 1.46 -13.94 -5.47
C LEU A 36 1.81 -14.97 -4.38
N ASP A 37 0.83 -15.73 -3.88
CA ASP A 37 0.99 -16.63 -2.72
C ASP A 37 1.56 -15.89 -1.49
N ALA A 38 1.06 -14.67 -1.26
CA ALA A 38 1.48 -13.78 -0.19
C ALA A 38 0.36 -13.59 0.84
N GLY A 39 0.73 -13.22 2.07
CA GLY A 39 -0.24 -12.79 3.07
C GLY A 39 -0.89 -11.46 2.69
N PHE A 40 -2.07 -11.19 3.23
CA PHE A 40 -2.79 -9.92 3.05
C PHE A 40 -2.90 -9.19 4.38
N ILE A 41 -2.60 -7.89 4.38
CA ILE A 41 -2.77 -7.02 5.55
C ILE A 41 -3.58 -5.77 5.18
N PRO A 42 -4.65 -5.45 5.92
CA PRO A 42 -5.42 -4.23 5.70
C PRO A 42 -4.76 -3.04 6.42
N ILE A 43 -4.60 -1.93 5.72
CA ILE A 43 -4.31 -0.60 6.29
C ILE A 43 -5.60 0.20 6.24
N ARG A 44 -6.07 0.68 7.39
CA ARG A 44 -7.41 1.29 7.52
C ARG A 44 -7.34 2.67 8.15
N LYS A 45 -8.38 3.48 7.99
CA LYS A 45 -8.57 4.67 8.83
C LYS A 45 -8.77 4.27 10.28
N SER A 46 -8.55 5.24 11.16
CA SER A 46 -8.51 4.96 12.59
C SER A 46 -9.81 4.39 13.15
N GLY A 47 -9.66 3.47 14.11
CA GLY A 47 -10.77 2.84 14.84
C GLY A 47 -11.51 1.73 14.07
N LYS A 48 -10.99 1.29 12.92
CA LYS A 48 -11.59 0.20 12.11
C LYS A 48 -10.98 -1.18 12.36
N LEU A 49 -9.82 -1.24 13.01
CA LEU A 49 -9.09 -2.47 13.29
C LEU A 49 -9.33 -2.91 14.74
N PRO A 50 -9.65 -4.19 15.00
CA PRO A 50 -10.08 -4.66 16.33
C PRO A 50 -8.93 -4.95 17.30
N TRP A 51 -7.68 -5.02 16.83
CA TRP A 51 -6.51 -5.35 17.66
C TRP A 51 -5.60 -4.14 17.88
N HIS A 52 -4.49 -4.33 18.61
CA HIS A 52 -3.50 -3.28 18.82
C HIS A 52 -2.95 -2.77 17.49
N VAL A 53 -2.98 -1.45 17.30
CA VAL A 53 -2.58 -0.79 16.05
C VAL A 53 -1.35 0.09 16.21
N LEU A 54 -0.56 0.18 15.15
CA LEU A 54 0.36 1.30 14.92
C LEU A 54 -0.35 2.30 14.01
N SER A 55 -0.22 3.58 14.34
CA SER A 55 -0.89 4.66 13.64
C SER A 55 0.09 5.65 13.02
N HIS A 56 -0.29 6.24 11.88
CA HIS A 56 0.43 7.32 11.24
C HIS A 56 -0.52 8.39 10.70
N SER A 57 -0.38 9.60 11.23
CA SER A 57 -1.14 10.77 10.80
C SER A 57 -0.44 11.45 9.62
N TYR A 58 -1.22 11.94 8.65
CA TYR A 58 -0.72 12.66 7.49
C TYR A 58 -1.59 13.87 7.17
N GLN A 59 -1.01 14.87 6.53
CA GLN A 59 -1.68 16.12 6.20
C GLN A 59 -2.49 16.01 4.92
N LEU A 60 -3.71 16.54 4.97
CA LEU A 60 -4.57 16.83 3.83
C LEU A 60 -4.47 18.33 3.48
N GLU A 61 -5.14 18.75 2.40
CA GLU A 61 -5.28 20.18 2.08
C GLU A 61 -6.00 20.95 3.20
N TYR A 62 -7.00 20.30 3.80
CA TYR A 62 -7.73 20.81 4.95
C TYR A 62 -7.77 19.74 6.04
N GLY A 63 -6.87 19.86 7.02
CA GLY A 63 -6.82 18.99 8.19
C GLY A 63 -5.82 17.83 8.09
N THR A 64 -6.03 16.83 8.93
CA THR A 64 -5.19 15.63 9.03
C THR A 64 -6.08 14.39 9.02
N ASP A 65 -5.58 13.31 8.44
CA ASP A 65 -6.19 11.99 8.53
C ASP A 65 -5.15 11.01 9.07
N GLN A 66 -5.59 9.81 9.44
CA GLN A 66 -4.76 8.82 10.09
C GLN A 66 -5.03 7.42 9.54
N LEU A 67 -3.95 6.69 9.26
CA LEU A 67 -3.99 5.27 8.93
C LEU A 67 -3.46 4.43 10.09
N ASP A 68 -4.07 3.27 10.27
CA ASP A 68 -3.78 2.27 11.27
C ASP A 68 -3.47 0.93 10.57
N VAL A 69 -2.53 0.17 11.14
CA VAL A 69 -2.23 -1.23 10.81
C VAL A 69 -2.03 -2.02 12.10
N HIS A 70 -2.38 -3.30 12.16
CA HIS A 70 -2.11 -4.10 13.36
C HIS A 70 -0.59 -4.20 13.63
N GLN A 71 -0.19 -4.10 14.90
CA GLN A 71 1.23 -4.09 15.30
C GLN A 71 1.95 -5.42 15.05
N ASP A 72 1.20 -6.51 14.95
CA ASP A 72 1.70 -7.87 14.72
C ASP A 72 1.61 -8.32 13.25
N ALA A 73 1.13 -7.44 12.36
CA ALA A 73 0.88 -7.78 10.96
C ALA A 73 2.14 -7.93 10.10
N ILE A 74 3.26 -7.34 10.50
CA ILE A 74 4.48 -7.25 9.70
C ILE A 74 5.69 -7.63 10.55
N ARG A 75 6.57 -8.47 10.00
CA ARG A 75 7.85 -8.86 10.59
C ARG A 75 9.01 -8.22 9.83
N PRO A 76 10.19 -8.06 10.45
CA PRO A 76 11.36 -7.51 9.78
C PRO A 76 11.83 -8.25 8.52
N SER A 77 11.49 -9.54 8.40
CA SER A 77 11.81 -10.35 7.21
C SER A 77 10.86 -10.13 6.04
N ASP A 78 9.75 -9.42 6.25
CA ASP A 78 8.69 -9.31 5.24
C ASP A 78 9.02 -8.33 4.14
N LYS A 79 8.73 -8.76 2.90
CA LYS A 79 8.78 -7.97 1.69
C LYS A 79 7.36 -7.58 1.31
N VAL A 80 7.05 -6.32 1.56
CA VAL A 80 5.69 -5.80 1.54
C VAL A 80 5.44 -5.00 0.27
N LEU A 81 4.48 -5.46 -0.53
CA LEU A 81 3.92 -4.71 -1.64
C LEU A 81 2.74 -3.87 -1.14
N ILE A 82 2.78 -2.56 -1.34
CA ILE A 82 1.63 -1.70 -1.03
C ILE A 82 0.71 -1.64 -2.25
N VAL A 83 -0.60 -1.81 -2.04
CA VAL A 83 -1.60 -1.79 -3.11
C VAL A 83 -2.71 -0.79 -2.80
N ASP A 84 -3.07 0.00 -3.80
CA ASP A 84 -4.27 0.84 -3.78
C ASP A 84 -4.95 0.85 -5.16
N ASP A 85 -6.14 1.43 -5.28
CA ASP A 85 -6.80 1.58 -6.57
C ASP A 85 -6.26 2.81 -7.34
N VAL A 86 -6.08 3.95 -6.67
CA VAL A 86 -5.67 5.21 -7.31
C VAL A 86 -4.50 5.87 -6.57
N LEU A 87 -3.44 6.23 -7.30
CA LEU A 87 -2.42 7.17 -6.83
C LEU A 87 -2.78 8.61 -7.23
N ALA A 88 -3.20 9.42 -6.26
CA ALA A 88 -3.47 10.85 -6.43
C ALA A 88 -2.28 11.71 -5.93
N THR A 89 -2.42 12.38 -4.79
CA THR A 89 -1.35 13.21 -4.19
C THR A 89 -0.25 12.39 -3.50
N GLY A 90 -0.44 11.06 -3.38
CA GLY A 90 0.50 10.13 -2.74
C GLY A 90 0.53 10.18 -1.22
N GLY A 91 -0.34 10.97 -0.56
CA GLY A 91 -0.36 11.08 0.90
C GLY A 91 -0.66 9.77 1.62
N THR A 92 -1.71 9.06 1.22
CA THR A 92 -2.10 7.76 1.78
C THR A 92 -1.04 6.69 1.53
N ALA A 93 -0.52 6.60 0.31
CA ALA A 93 0.54 5.66 -0.04
C ALA A 93 1.82 5.91 0.79
N ALA A 94 2.23 7.17 0.95
CA ALA A 94 3.38 7.52 1.78
C ALA A 94 3.14 7.19 3.27
N ALA A 95 1.92 7.43 3.78
CA ALA A 95 1.56 7.03 5.13
C ALA A 95 1.62 5.50 5.33
N ALA A 96 1.15 4.73 4.35
CA ALA A 96 1.26 3.27 4.36
C ALA A 96 2.72 2.79 4.34
N VAL A 97 3.58 3.42 3.52
CA VAL A 97 5.03 3.16 3.49
C VAL A 97 5.65 3.33 4.88
N GLU A 98 5.32 4.44 5.56
CA GLU A 98 5.87 4.73 6.89
C GLU A 98 5.38 3.75 7.95
N LEU A 99 4.12 3.32 7.89
CA LEU A 99 3.61 2.27 8.78
C LEU A 99 4.37 0.95 8.60
N VAL A 100 4.57 0.52 7.35
CA VAL A 100 5.31 -0.71 7.04
C VAL A 100 6.74 -0.63 7.54
N ARG A 101 7.44 0.48 7.26
CA ARG A 101 8.83 0.69 7.69
C ARG A 101 8.98 0.70 9.21
N LYS A 102 8.04 1.32 9.92
CA LYS A 102 8.05 1.37 11.39
C LYS A 102 7.84 0.00 12.03
N LEU A 103 7.10 -0.91 11.39
CA LEU A 103 7.00 -2.30 11.80
C LEU A 103 8.19 -3.17 11.35
N GLY A 104 9.18 -2.56 10.68
CA GLY A 104 10.40 -3.21 10.23
C GLY A 104 10.32 -3.88 8.85
N GLY A 105 9.16 -3.83 8.19
CA GLY A 105 8.98 -4.44 6.88
C GLY A 105 9.73 -3.71 5.77
N GLN A 106 10.18 -4.46 4.76
CA GLN A 106 10.78 -3.92 3.56
C GLN A 106 9.70 -3.58 2.54
N VAL A 107 9.46 -2.30 2.27
CA VAL A 107 8.59 -1.88 1.16
C VAL A 107 9.30 -2.16 -0.17
N ILE A 108 8.75 -3.08 -0.97
CA ILE A 108 9.32 -3.45 -2.27
C ILE A 108 8.70 -2.69 -3.45
N GLY A 109 7.63 -1.95 -3.21
CA GLY A 109 6.99 -1.09 -4.20
C GLY A 109 5.57 -0.68 -3.81
N VAL A 110 5.01 0.21 -4.61
CA VAL A 110 3.60 0.59 -4.62
C VAL A 110 3.01 0.18 -5.97
N GLN A 111 1.90 -0.53 -5.95
CA GLN A 111 1.13 -0.93 -7.12
C GLN A 111 -0.25 -0.26 -7.06
N VAL A 112 -0.61 0.46 -8.12
CA VAL A 112 -1.95 1.04 -8.28
C VAL A 112 -2.54 0.68 -9.62
N LEU A 113 -3.87 0.73 -9.74
CA LEU A 113 -4.51 0.56 -11.03
C LEU A 113 -4.40 1.85 -11.85
N ILE A 114 -4.70 2.98 -11.22
CA ILE A 114 -4.76 4.30 -11.85
C ILE A 114 -3.81 5.26 -11.15
N GLU A 115 -3.12 6.09 -11.93
CA GLU A 115 -2.35 7.23 -11.44
C GLU A 115 -2.87 8.53 -12.04
N LEU A 116 -3.05 9.55 -11.19
CA LEU A 116 -3.34 10.93 -11.59
C LEU A 116 -2.03 11.73 -11.58
N SER A 117 -1.27 11.63 -12.67
CA SER A 117 0.12 12.10 -12.78
C SER A 117 0.29 13.59 -12.48
N GLN A 118 -0.69 14.40 -12.87
CA GLN A 118 -0.71 15.85 -12.64
C GLN A 118 -0.70 16.24 -11.16
N LEU A 119 -1.13 15.35 -10.25
CA LEU A 119 -1.12 15.57 -8.80
C LEU A 119 0.24 15.25 -8.15
N GLY A 120 1.20 14.72 -8.91
CA GLY A 120 2.58 14.56 -8.47
C GLY A 120 2.80 13.54 -7.35
N GLY A 121 1.91 12.55 -7.18
CA GLY A 121 1.94 11.60 -6.07
C GLY A 121 3.25 10.84 -5.91
N ARG A 122 3.91 10.49 -7.03
CA ARG A 122 5.23 9.82 -7.02
C ARG A 122 6.31 10.59 -6.26
N LYS A 123 6.22 11.92 -6.16
CA LYS A 123 7.20 12.75 -5.44
C LYS A 123 7.27 12.38 -3.95
N ARG A 124 6.16 11.97 -3.35
CA ARG A 124 6.09 11.52 -1.94
C ARG A 124 6.60 10.09 -1.74
N LEU A 125 6.85 9.37 -2.82
CA LEU A 125 7.31 7.98 -2.85
C LEU A 125 8.73 7.86 -3.43
N SER A 126 9.54 8.92 -3.28
CA SER A 126 10.92 8.94 -3.78
C SER A 126 11.72 7.76 -3.26
N GLY A 127 12.43 7.07 -4.16
CA GLY A 127 13.20 5.85 -3.85
C GLY A 127 12.36 4.59 -3.73
N ILE A 128 11.05 4.64 -4.00
CA ILE A 128 10.15 3.48 -4.01
C ILE A 128 9.65 3.29 -5.44
N GLU A 129 9.71 2.06 -5.93
CA GLU A 129 9.16 1.74 -7.23
C GLU A 129 7.64 1.87 -7.22
N VAL A 130 7.11 2.69 -8.12
CA VAL A 130 5.67 2.87 -8.33
C VAL A 130 5.31 2.32 -9.71
N VAL A 131 4.36 1.40 -9.73
CA VAL A 131 3.77 0.84 -10.97
C VAL A 131 2.28 1.18 -11.00
N SER A 132 1.84 1.70 -12.13
CA SER A 132 0.46 2.05 -12.45
C SER A 132 0.10 1.46 -13.81
N GLU A 133 -1.08 0.86 -13.94
CA GLU A 133 -1.53 0.27 -15.21
C GLU A 133 -2.10 1.33 -16.16
N LEU A 134 -2.72 2.36 -15.59
CA LEU A 134 -3.29 3.50 -16.30
C LEU A 134 -2.75 4.81 -15.72
N VAL A 135 -2.36 5.74 -16.58
CA VAL A 135 -1.86 7.08 -16.20
C VAL A 135 -2.71 8.14 -16.88
N TYR A 136 -3.27 9.05 -16.07
CA TYR A 136 -4.03 10.22 -16.49
C TYR A 136 -3.34 11.53 -16.07
#